data_AF-A0A931U9K8-F1
#
_entry.id   AF-A0A931U9K8-F1
#
_cell.length_a   1.000
_cell.length_b   1.000
_cell.length_c   1.000
_cell.angle_alpha   90.00
_cell.angle_beta   90.00
_cell.angle_gamma   90.00
#
_symmetry.space_group_name_H-M   'P 1'
#
loop_
_entity.id
_entity.type
_entity.pdbx_description
1 polymer ?
#
loop_
_entity_poly.entity_id
_entity_poly.type
_entity_poly.pdbx_seq_one_letter_code
_entity_poly.pdbx_strand_id
1 'polypeptide(L)' 'MAKDLNFKKAIERLEEIVEKLESQDLDLEEAVELLAEGIELHKKCQEKLKSAQAKINKLLEEKPESN' A
#
# COMPACT_ATOMS: atom_id res chain seq x y z
N MET A 1 -11.96 4.87 10.20
CA MET A 1 -10.87 4.98 11.18
C MET A 1 -9.94 3.77 11.19
N ALA A 2 -10.40 2.52 11.42
CA ALA A 2 -9.50 1.35 11.42
C ALA A 2 -8.88 1.01 10.04
N LYS A 3 -9.61 1.24 8.93
CA LYS A 3 -9.07 0.98 7.57
C LYS A 3 -7.97 1.96 7.19
N ASP A 4 -8.08 3.24 7.47
CA ASP A 4 -7.04 4.22 7.09
C ASP A 4 -5.76 4.01 7.89
N LEU A 5 -5.90 3.63 9.18
CA LEU A 5 -4.78 3.24 10.02
C LEU A 5 -3.97 2.09 9.40
N ASN A 6 -4.63 1.09 8.80
CA ASN A 6 -3.95 -0.03 8.14
C ASN A 6 -3.28 0.35 6.82
N PHE A 7 -3.75 1.38 6.10
CA PHE A 7 -3.05 1.84 4.89
C PHE A 7 -1.81 2.65 5.27
N LYS A 8 -1.96 3.61 6.19
CA LYS A 8 -0.86 4.43 6.68
C LYS A 8 0.27 3.58 7.25
N LYS A 9 -0.06 2.59 8.09
CA LYS A 9 0.93 1.64 8.64
C LYS A 9 1.62 0.81 7.57
N ALA A 10 0.92 0.41 6.50
CA ALA A 10 1.53 -0.35 5.41
C ALA A 10 2.53 0.50 4.62
N ILE A 11 2.25 1.81 4.46
CA ILE A 11 3.17 2.76 3.84
C ILE A 11 4.38 3.02 4.75
N GLU A 12 4.15 3.30 6.04
CA GLU A 12 5.23 3.48 7.02
C GLU A 12 6.16 2.25 7.06
N ARG A 13 5.58 1.04 7.02
CA ARG A 13 6.38 -0.19 6.99
C ARG A 13 7.17 -0.36 5.69
N LEU A 14 6.60 0.05 4.54
CA LEU A 14 7.33 0.03 3.28
C LEU A 14 8.53 0.99 3.31
N GLU A 15 8.37 2.16 3.92
CA GLU A 15 9.47 3.12 4.11
C GLU A 15 10.57 2.52 4.99
N GLU A 16 10.22 1.90 6.12
CA GLU A 16 11.17 1.19 6.99
C GLU A 16 11.91 0.05 6.25
N ILE A 17 11.21 -0.69 5.39
CA ILE A 17 11.81 -1.77 4.59
C ILE A 17 12.84 -1.19 3.61
N VAL A 18 12.51 -0.09 2.93
CA VAL A 18 13.43 0.59 2.00
C VAL A 18 14.68 1.08 2.75
N GLU A 19 14.50 1.74 3.90
CA GLU A 19 15.63 2.21 4.72
C GLU A 19 16.55 1.05 5.14
N LYS A 20 15.98 -0.10 5.49
CA LYS A 20 16.76 -1.29 5.85
C LYS A 20 17.48 -1.91 4.66
N LEU A 21 16.84 -1.98 3.50
CA LEU A 21 17.45 -2.49 2.26
C LEU A 21 18.60 -1.60 1.75
N GLU A 22 18.62 -0.32 2.12
CA GLU A 22 19.73 0.60 1.81
C GLU A 22 20.88 0.53 2.84
N SER A 23 20.71 -0.20 3.94
CA SER A 23 21.76 -0.40 4.95
C SER A 23 22.88 -1.31 4.42
N GLN A 24 24.12 -0.98 4.75
CA GLN A 24 25.31 -1.74 4.34
C GLN A 24 25.55 -3.03 5.14
N ASP A 25 24.84 -3.20 6.27
CA ASP A 25 25.01 -4.32 7.20
C ASP A 25 23.93 -5.40 7.05
N LEU A 26 23.12 -5.34 5.99
CA LEU A 26 22.03 -6.29 5.76
C LEU A 26 22.55 -7.58 5.13
N ASP A 27 22.21 -8.72 5.74
CA ASP A 27 22.55 -10.02 5.15
C ASP A 27 21.59 -10.40 4.00
N LEU A 28 21.99 -11.38 3.20
CA LEU A 28 21.23 -11.80 2.01
C LEU A 28 19.86 -12.39 2.38
N GLU A 29 19.78 -13.12 3.48
CA GLU A 29 18.55 -13.79 3.90
C GLU A 29 17.53 -12.77 4.41
N GLU A 30 17.96 -11.82 5.24
CA GLU A 30 17.19 -10.67 5.68
C GLU A 30 16.74 -9.79 4.49
N ALA A 31 17.60 -9.58 3.49
CA ALA A 31 17.23 -8.84 2.28
C ALA A 31 16.10 -9.51 1.49
N VAL A 32 16.15 -10.85 1.38
CA VAL A 32 15.10 -11.63 0.70
C VAL A 32 13.78 -11.58 1.48
N GLU A 33 13.83 -11.68 2.81
CA GLU A 33 12.64 -11.57 3.67
C GLU A 33 11.99 -10.19 3.59
N LEU A 34 12.79 -9.13 3.71
CA LEU A 34 12.33 -7.74 3.61
C LEU A 34 11.73 -7.44 2.23
N LEU A 35 12.35 -7.94 1.16
CA LEU A 35 11.82 -7.78 -0.19
C LEU A 35 10.48 -8.51 -0.36
N ALA A 36 10.36 -9.74 0.14
CA ALA A 36 9.12 -10.50 0.10
C ALA A 36 7.99 -9.79 0.86
N GLU A 37 8.29 -9.28 2.06
CA GLU A 37 7.36 -8.47 2.85
C GLU A 37 6.93 -7.21 2.09
N GLY A 38 7.89 -6.49 1.49
CA GLY A 38 7.65 -5.28 0.72
C GLY A 38 6.72 -5.52 -0.48
N ILE A 39 6.92 -6.61 -1.22
CA ILE A 39 6.05 -6.99 -2.35
C ILE A 39 4.62 -7.25 -1.87
N GLU A 40 4.45 -7.94 -0.75
CA GLU A 40 3.12 -8.22 -0.20
C GLU A 40 2.39 -6.96 0.26
N LEU A 41 3.09 -6.07 0.98
CA LEU A 41 2.56 -4.79 1.42
C LEU A 41 2.20 -3.90 0.23
N HIS A 42 3.06 -3.83 -0.79
CA HIS A 42 2.80 -3.08 -2.01
C HIS A 42 1.51 -3.55 -2.69
N LYS A 43 1.34 -4.86 -2.85
CA LYS A 43 0.13 -5.45 -3.44
C LYS A 43 -1.12 -5.09 -2.64
N LYS A 44 -1.09 -5.20 -1.31
CA LYS A 44 -2.20 -4.81 -0.44
C LYS A 44 -2.57 -3.32 -0.59
N CYS A 45 -1.57 -2.45 -0.69
CA CYS A 45 -1.79 -1.02 -0.93
C CYS A 45 -2.45 -0.77 -2.28
N GLN A 46 -1.97 -1.40 -3.36
CA GLN A 46 -2.56 -1.28 -4.69
C GLN A 46 -4.02 -1.75 -4.74
N GLU A 47 -4.33 -2.91 -4.15
CA GLU A 47 -5.70 -3.43 -4.10
C GLU A 47 -6.65 -2.47 -3.39
N LYS A 48 -6.18 -1.84 -2.31
CA LYS A 48 -6.96 -0.88 -1.55
C LYS A 48 -7.21 0.41 -2.31
N LEU A 49 -6.19 0.93 -3.02
CA LEU A 49 -6.32 2.07 -3.90
C LEU A 49 -7.31 1.77 -5.04
N LYS A 50 -7.20 0.58 -5.66
CA LYS A 50 -8.14 0.15 -6.70
C LYS A 50 -9.58 0.09 -6.19
N SER A 51 -9.79 -0.45 -4.98
CA SER A 51 -11.11 -0.47 -4.34
C SER A 51 -11.64 0.93 -4.04
N ALA A 52 -10.78 1.84 -3.57
CA ALA A 52 -11.16 3.23 -3.33
C ALA A 52 -11.55 3.93 -4.64
N GLN A 53 -10.74 3.79 -5.70
CA GLN A 53 -11.02 4.35 -7.02
C GLN A 53 -12.34 3.84 -7.60
N ALA A 54 -12.60 2.53 -7.50
CA ALA A 54 -13.85 1.94 -7.98
C ALA A 54 -15.08 2.53 -7.25
N LYS A 55 -14.98 2.79 -5.95
CA LYS A 55 -16.05 3.46 -5.19
C LYS A 55 -16.25 4.89 -5.62
N ILE A 56 -15.16 5.64 -5.84
CA ILE A 56 -15.23 7.02 -6.33
C ILE A 56 -15.90 7.07 -7.70
N ASN A 57 -15.47 6.21 -8.63
CA ASN A 57 -16.06 6.13 -9.97
C ASN A 57 -17.55 5.84 -9.91
N LYS A 58 -17.97 4.86 -9.08
CA LYS A 58 -19.39 4.54 -8.90
C LYS A 58 -20.19 5.74 -8.37
N LEU A 59 -19.65 6.49 -7.40
CA LEU A 59 -20.30 7.70 -6.87
C LEU A 59 -20.40 8.82 -7.90
N LEU A 60 -19.44 8.90 -8.84
CA LEU A 60 -19.47 9.86 -9.94
C LEU A 60 -20.49 9.45 -11.02
N GLU A 61 -20.59 8.16 -11.34
CA GLU A 61 -21.59 7.62 -12.28
C GLU A 61 -23.02 7.69 -11.72
N GLU A 62 -23.20 7.57 -10.40
CA GLU A 62 -24.49 7.71 -9.71
C GLU A 62 -24.94 9.17 -9.54
N LYS A 63 -24.17 10.15 -10.02
CA LYS A 63 -24.62 11.53 -10.21
C LYS A 63 -25.14 11.68 -11.64
N PRO A 64 -26.43 11.42 -11.93
CA PRO A 64 -27.01 11.92 -13.16
C PRO A 64 -26.94 13.43 -13.08
N GLU A 65 -26.38 14.06 -14.12
CA GLU A 65 -26.59 15.48 -14.36
C GLU A 65 -28.09 15.77 -14.20
N SER A 66 -28.42 16.43 -13.10
CA SER A 66 -29.75 16.98 -12.88
C SER A 66 -29.81 18.22 -13.77
N ASN A 67 -30.41 18.04 -14.95
CA ASN A 67 -31.04 19.02 -15.85
C ASN A 67 -30.45 20.44 -15.92
#